data_AF-A0A5C7P0H3-F1
#
_entry.id   AF-A0A5C7P0H3-F1
#
_cell.length_a   1.000
_cell.length_b   1.000
_cell.length_c   1.000
_cell.angle_alpha   90.00
_cell.angle_beta   90.00
_cell.angle_gamma   90.00
#
_symmetry.space_group_name_H-M   'P 1'
#
loop_
_entity.id
_entity.type
_entity.pdbx_description
1 polymer ?
#
loop_
_entity_poly.entity_id
_entity_poly.type
_entity_poly.pdbx_seq_one_letter_code
_entity_poly.pdbx_strand_id
1 'polypeptide(L)' 'MKLAGHTFDERDLIGRVMRNLRPRRGERNVMRWVLVRDIFAVGSTVAHDLCREFNLDPDEVIK' A
#
# COMPACT_ATOMS: atom_id res chain seq x y z
N MET A 1 -1.76 -7.62 16.50
CA MET A 1 -0.83 -6.56 16.98
C MET A 1 -1.49 -5.64 18.02
N LYS A 2 -0.78 -5.16 19.06
CA LYS A 2 -1.30 -4.15 20.02
C LYS A 2 -0.63 -2.79 19.82
N LEU A 3 -1.40 -1.75 19.48
CA LEU A 3 -0.91 -0.39 19.25
C LEU A 3 -1.80 0.62 19.98
N ALA A 4 -1.23 1.59 20.69
CA ALA A 4 -1.97 2.63 21.43
C ALA A 4 -3.11 2.07 22.33
N GLY A 5 -2.92 0.90 22.94
CA GLY A 5 -3.94 0.24 23.77
C GLY A 5 -5.03 -0.52 23.00
N HIS A 6 -5.03 -0.49 21.67
CA HIS A 6 -5.98 -1.21 20.82
C HIS A 6 -5.36 -2.47 20.22
N THR A 7 -6.20 -3.49 20.00
CA THR A 7 -5.82 -4.70 19.27
C THR A 7 -6.20 -4.53 17.80
N PHE A 8 -5.22 -4.70 16.92
CA PHE A 8 -5.38 -4.68 15.47
C PHE A 8 -5.07 -6.06 14.91
N ASP A 9 -5.90 -6.52 13.98
CA ASP A 9 -5.52 -7.59 13.06
C ASP A 9 -4.50 -7.02 12.04
N GLU A 10 -3.38 -7.73 11.86
CA GLU A 10 -2.31 -7.29 10.97
C GLU A 10 -2.78 -7.13 9.52
N ARG A 11 -3.59 -8.08 9.04
CA ARG A 11 -4.08 -8.09 7.66
C ARG A 11 -5.04 -6.92 7.43
N ASP A 12 -5.93 -6.65 8.36
CA ASP A 12 -6.84 -5.50 8.31
C ASP A 12 -6.08 -4.17 8.33
N LEU A 13 -5.02 -4.08 9.14
CA LEU A 13 -4.18 -2.88 9.20
C LEU A 13 -3.49 -2.63 7.86
N ILE A 14 -2.90 -3.66 7.25
CA ILE A 14 -2.31 -3.57 5.90
C ILE A 14 -3.39 -3.19 4.88
N GLY A 15 -4.57 -3.81 4.91
CA GLY A 15 -5.67 -3.47 4.01
C GLY A 15 -6.13 -2.01 4.11
N ARG A 16 -6.08 -1.42 5.31
CA ARG A 16 -6.32 0.02 5.50
C ARG A 16 -5.25 0.87 4.83
N VAL A 17 -3.98 0.50 4.97
CA VAL A 17 -2.87 1.20 4.27
C VAL A 17 -3.08 1.13 2.76
N MET A 18 -3.34 -0.06 2.21
CA MET A 18 -3.52 -0.29 0.77
C MET A 18 -4.67 0.55 0.16
N ARG A 19 -5.76 0.78 0.90
CA ARG A 19 -6.90 1.61 0.47
C ARG A 19 -6.63 3.12 0.57
N ASN A 20 -5.67 3.54 1.39
CA ASN A 20 -5.38 4.94 1.69
C ASN A 20 -4.05 5.42 1.09
N LEU A 21 -3.42 4.65 0.20
CA LEU A 21 -2.22 5.06 -0.53
C LEU A 21 -2.47 6.38 -1.27
N ARG A 22 -1.56 7.35 -1.09
CA ARG A 22 -1.60 8.64 -1.78
C ARG A 22 -0.18 9.05 -2.20
N PRO A 23 0.00 9.65 -3.39
CA PRO A 23 1.27 10.24 -3.79
C PRO A 23 1.70 11.35 -2.84
N ARG A 24 3.01 11.63 -2.76
CA ARG A 24 3.48 12.80 -2.01
C ARG A 24 3.09 14.08 -2.74
N ARG A 25 3.04 15.19 -1.99
CA ARG A 25 2.71 16.51 -2.56
C ARG A 25 3.69 16.85 -3.71
N GLY A 26 3.15 17.01 -4.91
CA GLY A 26 3.90 17.35 -6.13
C GLY A 26 4.21 16.17 -7.03
N GLU A 27 4.10 14.93 -6.53
CA GLU A 27 4.14 13.74 -7.38
C GLU A 27 2.82 13.62 -8.15
N ARG A 28 2.90 13.37 -9.46
CA ARG A 28 1.75 13.13 -10.32
C ARG A 28 1.95 11.82 -11.05
N ASN A 29 0.85 11.11 -11.29
CA ASN A 29 0.81 9.89 -12.08
C ASN A 29 1.72 8.78 -11.55
N VAL A 30 1.71 8.55 -10.24
CA VAL A 30 2.53 7.50 -9.62
C VAL A 30 1.78 6.17 -9.70
N MET A 31 2.45 5.13 -10.20
CA MET A 31 1.89 3.78 -10.23
C MET A 31 1.66 3.26 -8.80
N ARG A 32 0.55 2.58 -8.56
CA ARG A 32 0.19 2.04 -7.23
C ARG A 32 1.32 1.19 -6.65
N TRP A 33 1.93 0.31 -7.44
CA TRP A 33 3.02 -0.55 -6.96
C TRP A 33 4.23 0.24 -6.45
N VAL A 34 4.51 1.44 -7.01
CA VAL A 34 5.61 2.30 -6.54
C VAL A 34 5.31 2.82 -5.14
N LEU A 35 4.07 3.25 -4.88
CA LEU A 35 3.65 3.69 -3.54
C LEU A 35 3.74 2.55 -2.52
N VAL A 36 3.31 1.34 -2.91
CA VAL A 36 3.38 0.15 -2.05
C VAL A 36 4.84 -0.20 -1.73
N ARG A 37 5.70 -0.21 -2.75
CA ARG A 37 7.14 -0.47 -2.61
C ARG A 37 7.76 0.45 -1.56
N ASP A 38 7.50 1.75 -1.68
CA ASP A 38 8.12 2.76 -0.84
C ASP A 38 7.54 2.78 0.59
N ILE A 39 6.26 2.47 0.77
CA ILE A 39 5.61 2.43 2.10
C ILE A 39 6.02 1.18 2.90
N PHE A 40 6.10 0.02 2.24
CA PHE A 40 6.45 -1.23 2.91
C PHE A 40 7.96 -1.53 2.88
N ALA A 41 8.75 -0.70 2.20
CA ALA A 41 10.20 -0.89 2.01
C ALA A 41 10.55 -2.27 1.43
N VAL A 42 9.87 -2.66 0.37
CA VAL A 42 10.02 -3.97 -0.30
C VAL A 42 10.50 -3.83 -1.75
N GLY A 43 10.76 -4.96 -2.42
CA GLY A 43 11.03 -4.99 -3.86
C GLY A 43 9.77 -4.86 -4.72
N SER A 44 9.94 -4.56 -6.01
CA SER A 44 8.82 -4.38 -6.96
C SER A 44 7.93 -5.63 -7.09
N THR A 45 8.52 -6.83 -7.12
CA THR A 45 7.75 -8.09 -7.18
C THR A 45 6.81 -8.22 -5.99
N VAL A 46 7.31 -8.00 -4.77
CA VAL A 46 6.51 -8.07 -3.55
C VAL A 46 5.44 -6.99 -3.54
N ALA A 47 5.74 -5.79 -4.04
CA ALA A 47 4.76 -4.72 -4.14
C ALA A 47 3.61 -5.06 -5.11
N HIS A 48 3.89 -5.68 -6.26
CA HIS A 48 2.86 -6.16 -7.18
C HIS A 48 1.97 -7.24 -6.52
N ASP A 49 2.58 -8.20 -5.84
CA ASP A 49 1.83 -9.28 -5.21
C ASP A 49 0.99 -8.76 -4.03
N LEU A 50 1.48 -7.78 -3.27
CA LEU A 50 0.69 -7.08 -2.25
C LEU A 50 -0.52 -6.36 -2.84
N CYS A 51 -0.38 -5.70 -4.00
CA CYS A 51 -1.54 -5.09 -4.66
C CYS A 51 -2.60 -6.16 -4.99
N ARG A 52 -2.19 -7.27 -5.61
CA ARG A 52 -3.10 -8.35 -6.01
C ARG A 52 -3.76 -9.04 -4.82
N GLU A 53 -3.01 -9.27 -3.74
CA GLU A 53 -3.50 -9.87 -2.50
C GLU A 53 -4.66 -9.08 -1.88
N PHE A 54 -4.68 -7.77 -2.09
CA PHE A 54 -5.75 -6.88 -1.63
C PHE A 54 -6.74 -6.48 -2.75
N ASN A 55 -6.76 -7.22 -3.86
CA ASN A 55 -7.61 -6.99 -5.04
C ASN A 55 -7.44 -5.60 -5.67
N LEU A 56 -6.21 -5.10 -5.74
CA LEU A 56 -5.86 -3.82 -6.34
C LEU A 56 -5.00 -4.02 -7.58
N ASP A 57 -5.20 -3.17 -8.58
CA ASP A 57 -4.38 -3.14 -9.79
C ASP A 57 -3.04 -2.47 -9.50
N PRO A 58 -1.89 -3.18 -9.57
CA PRO A 58 -0.59 -2.59 -9.32
C PRO A 58 -0.19 -1.52 -10.34
N ASP A 59 -0.68 -1.61 -11.57
CA ASP A 59 -0.35 -0.70 -12.69
C ASP A 59 -1.33 0.47 -12.78
N GLU A 60 -2.25 0.59 -11.82
CA GLU A 60 -3.12 1.75 -11.70
C GLU A 60 -2.31 3.01 -11.38
N VAL A 61 -2.56 4.06 -12.18
CA VAL A 61 -2.01 5.39 -11.95
C VAL A 61 -2.81 6.10 -10.87
N ILE A 62 -2.20 6.32 -9.70
CA ILE A 62 -2.81 7.06 -8.59
C ILE A 62 -2.57 8.56 -8.78
N LYS A 63 -3.63 9.34 -8.59
CA LYS A 63 -3.67 10.80 -8.75
C LYS A 63 -3.76 11.51 -7.41
#